data_AF-A0A954KYR1-F1
#
_entry.id   AF-A0A954KYR1-F1
#
_cell.length_a   1.000
_cell.length_b   1.000
_cell.length_c   1.000
_cell.angle_alpha   90.00
_cell.angle_beta   90.00
_cell.angle_gamma   90.00
#
_symmetry.space_group_name_H-M   'P 1'
#
loop_
_entity.id
_entity.type
_entity.pdbx_description
1 polymer ?
#
loop_
_entity_poly.entity_id
_entity_poly.type
_entity_poly.pdbx_seq_one_letter_code
_entity_poly.pdbx_strand_id
1 'polypeptide(L)' 'MCAGELQAADETKSGAEFFEAKIRPVLIQHCYECHSADSKTQKGGLRLDDRESVRRGGD' A
#
# COMPACT_ATOMS: atom_id res chain seq x y z
N MET A 1 14.18 3.84 29.10
CA MET A 1 13.75 2.74 28.21
C MET A 1 12.32 2.37 28.58
N CYS A 2 11.34 2.73 27.76
CA CYS A 2 9.97 2.25 27.91
C CYS A 2 9.69 1.31 26.74
N ALA A 3 9.92 0.03 26.96
CA ALA A 3 9.36 -1.03 26.13
C ALA A 3 7.88 -1.13 26.53
N GLY A 4 6.98 -0.77 25.62
CA GLY A 4 5.54 -0.83 25.79
C GLY A 4 4.93 -1.48 24.56
N GLU A 5 4.61 -2.75 24.72
CA GLU A 5 3.85 -3.71 23.90
C GLU A 5 3.59 -3.41 22.41
N LEU A 6 4.21 -4.23 21.54
CA LEU A 6 3.64 -4.62 20.25
C LEU A 6 2.30 -5.34 20.49
N GLN A 7 1.19 -4.61 20.48
CA GLN A 7 -0.14 -5.21 20.25
C GLN A 7 -0.78 -4.57 19.02
N ALA A 8 -0.36 -5.03 17.84
CA ALA A 8 -0.94 -4.66 16.56
C ALA A 8 -1.23 -5.90 15.69
N ALA A 9 -1.51 -7.05 16.30
CA ALA A 9 -1.65 -8.32 15.57
C ALA A 9 -3.09 -8.87 15.50
N ASP A 10 -4.04 -8.30 16.25
CA ASP A 10 -5.42 -8.81 16.31
C ASP A 10 -6.42 -7.93 15.54
N GLU A 11 -6.36 -6.60 15.69
CA GLU A 11 -7.14 -5.63 14.88
C GLU A 11 -6.64 -5.52 13.42
N THR A 12 -5.38 -5.89 13.16
CA THR A 12 -4.75 -5.72 11.84
C THR A 12 -5.05 -6.84 10.86
N LYS A 13 -5.48 -8.03 11.33
CA LYS A 13 -5.93 -9.09 10.43
C LYS A 13 -7.11 -8.61 9.60
N SER A 14 -8.13 -8.04 10.27
CA SER A 14 -9.32 -7.55 9.59
C SER A 14 -9.01 -6.38 8.64
N GLY A 15 -8.12 -5.47 9.03
CA GLY A 15 -7.68 -4.36 8.17
C GLY A 15 -6.89 -4.83 6.93
N ALA A 16 -5.98 -5.78 7.09
CA ALA A 16 -5.21 -6.34 5.99
C ALA A 16 -6.09 -7.17 5.05
N GLU A 17 -6.98 -8.01 5.59
CA GLU A 17 -7.95 -8.77 4.80
C GLU A 17 -8.90 -7.86 4.02
N PHE A 18 -9.39 -6.78 4.65
CA PHE A 18 -10.20 -5.77 3.96
C PHE A 18 -9.42 -5.06 2.86
N PHE A 19 -8.16 -4.68 3.12
CA PHE A 19 -7.31 -4.06 2.12
C PHE A 19 -7.09 -4.98 0.92
N GLU A 20 -6.73 -6.23 1.16
CA GLU A 20 -6.50 -7.23 0.10
C GLU A 20 -7.78 -7.58 -0.67
N ALA A 21 -8.92 -7.71 0.02
CA ALA A 21 -10.19 -8.12 -0.59
C ALA A 21 -10.93 -6.96 -1.30
N LYS A 22 -10.76 -5.72 -0.85
CA LYS A 22 -11.57 -4.57 -1.33
C LYS A 22 -10.74 -3.46 -1.96
N ILE A 23 -9.57 -3.15 -1.41
CA ILE A 23 -8.77 -1.98 -1.85
C ILE A 23 -7.78 -2.37 -2.95
N ARG A 24 -7.00 -3.45 -2.77
CA ARG A 24 -6.01 -3.89 -3.75
C ARG A 24 -6.60 -4.15 -5.14
N PRO A 25 -7.79 -4.76 -5.32
CA PRO A 25 -8.36 -4.96 -6.65
C PRO A 25 -8.64 -3.65 -7.39
N VAL A 26 -9.06 -2.60 -6.67
CA VAL A 26 -9.32 -1.27 -7.25
C VAL A 26 -8.01 -0.61 -7.68
N LEU A 27 -6.97 -0.71 -6.84
CA LEU A 27 -5.64 -0.17 -7.17
C LEU A 27 -5.04 -0.86 -8.39
N ILE A 28 -5.19 -2.19 -8.51
CA ILE A 28 -4.74 -2.94 -9.68
C ILE A 28 -5.45 -2.45 -10.95
N GLN A 29 -6.77 -2.29 -10.90
CA GLN A 29 -7.57 -1.95 -12.09
C GLN A 29 -7.39 -0.51 -12.56
N HIS A 30 -7.16 0.44 -11.64
CA HIS A 30 -7.23 1.87 -11.98
C HIS A 30 -5.94 2.64 -11.73
N CYS A 31 -4.99 2.11 -10.95
CA CYS A 31 -3.82 2.88 -10.51
C CYS A 31 -2.50 2.22 -10.92
N TYR A 32 -2.40 0.89 -10.83
CA TYR A 32 -1.15 0.17 -11.07
C TYR A 32 -0.70 0.21 -12.52
N GLU A 33 -1.58 0.50 -13.47
CA GLU A 33 -1.20 0.73 -14.87
C GLU A 33 -0.09 1.79 -15.00
N CYS A 34 -0.08 2.82 -14.14
CA CYS A 34 0.88 3.94 -14.19
C CYS A 34 1.70 4.16 -12.90
N HIS A 35 1.34 3.51 -11.79
CA HIS A 35 1.93 3.74 -10.46
C HIS A 35 2.30 2.43 -9.75
N SER A 36 2.81 1.43 -10.48
CA SER A 36 3.30 0.18 -9.91
C SER A 36 4.70 -0.13 -10.39
N ALA A 37 5.47 -0.93 -9.66
CA ALA A 37 6.82 -1.30 -10.09
C ALA A 37 6.87 -1.94 -11.49
N ASP A 38 5.81 -2.68 -11.85
CA ASP A 38 5.70 -3.39 -13.12
C ASP A 38 5.10 -2.52 -14.25
N SER A 39 4.75 -1.27 -13.98
CA SER A 39 4.23 -0.36 -14.99
C SER A 39 5.30 -0.03 -16.03
N LYS A 40 4.91 -0.12 -17.31
CA LYS A 40 5.74 0.34 -18.43
C LYS A 40 5.88 1.86 -18.50
N THR A 41 4.97 2.59 -17.85
CA THR A 41 4.91 4.06 -17.87
C THR A 41 4.68 4.59 -16.47
N GLN A 42 5.76 4.73 -15.70
CA GLN A 42 5.72 5.31 -14.36
C GLN A 42 5.48 6.81 -14.44
N LYS A 43 4.44 7.30 -13.74
CA LYS A 43 4.03 8.71 -13.77
C LYS A 43 4.22 9.38 -12.40
N GLY A 44 4.69 10.63 -12.43
CA GLY A 44 4.71 11.54 -11.27
C GLY A 44 5.48 11.02 -10.04
N GLY A 45 6.52 10.21 -10.23
CA GLY A 45 7.33 9.65 -9.14
C GLY A 45 6.58 8.76 -8.15
N LEU A 46 5.29 8.48 -8.39
CA LEU A 46 4.39 7.87 -7.41
C LEU A 46 4.29 6.36 -7.61
N ARG A 47 4.40 5.62 -6.51
CA ARG A 47 4.31 4.16 -6.49
C ARG A 47 3.36 3.67 -5.38
N LEU A 48 2.35 2.90 -5.76
CA LEU A 48 1.21 2.51 -4.91
C LEU A 48 1.16 1.01 -4.56
N ASP A 49 2.08 0.20 -5.07
CA ASP A 49 2.22 -1.22 -4.76
C ASP A 49 3.11 -1.50 -3.54
N ASP A 50 3.82 -0.48 -3.04
CA ASP A 50 4.65 -0.55 -1.85
C ASP A 50 4.22 0.46 -0.77
N ARG A 51 4.17 -0.01 0.47
CA ARG A 51 3.67 0.78 1.61
C ARG A 51 4.57 1.97 1.93
N GLU A 52 5.89 1.85 1.77
CA GLU A 52 6.82 2.94 2.04
C GLU A 52 6.73 4.00 0.95
N SER A 53 6.66 3.59 -0.31
CA SER A 53 6.49 4.48 -1.45
C SER A 53 5.18 5.28 -1.41
N VAL A 54 4.06 4.66 -1.04
CA VAL A 54 2.78 5.37 -0.84
C VAL A 54 2.94 6.50 0.17
N ARG A 55 3.71 6.29 1.23
CA ARG A 55 3.93 7.28 2.30
C ARG A 55 4.91 8.37 1.90
N ARG A 56 5.91 8.03 1.07
CA ARG A 56 6.83 9.01 0.49
C ARG A 56 6.12 9.95 -0.47
N GLY A 57 5.11 9.46 -1.19
CA GLY A 57 4.39 10.24 -2.20
C GLY A 57 5.11 10.26 -3.55
N GLY A 58 4.62 11.11 -4.45
CA GLY A 58 5.23 11.39 -5.76
C GLY A 58 5.95 12.74 -5.78
N ASP A 59 6.61 13.03 -6.90
CA ASP A 59 7.36 14.27 -7.15
C ASP A 59 6.45 15.47 -7.48
#